data_AF-A0A7J6AUK4-F1
#
_entry.id   AF-A0A7J6AUK4-F1
#
_cell.length_a   1.000
_cell.length_b   1.000
_cell.length_c   1.000
_cell.angle_alpha   90.00
_cell.angle_beta   90.00
_cell.angle_gamma   90.00
#
_symmetry.space_group_name_H-M   'P 1'
#
loop_
_entity.id
_entity.type
_entity.pdbx_description
1 polymer ?
#
loop_
_entity_poly.entity_id
_entity_poly.type
_entity_poly.pdbx_seq_one_letter_code
_entity_poly.pdbx_strand_id
1 'polypeptide(L)'
;MVSNRFLKMSSSWSLKWARAFCQEEEHNAEAPNEHNEKCSGKATRTVIFQESVDRHALLKLKHLQSTPPAPTFKVIQRGPRVVGLIVDVSISMRGPRIELLQKAATVFLKQIIEEQQFVALVTFSTEAQILSQITLIDGPASRDNLINKLPKTAAGFTYICNGFRKGFEALRKDDKTIGD
;
A
#
# COMPACT_ATOMS: atom_id res chain seq x y z
N MET A 1 -25.60 2.07 18.10
CA MET A 1 -26.09 1.86 16.72
C MET A 1 -25.28 2.77 15.80
N VAL A 2 -24.23 2.24 15.18
CA VAL A 2 -23.42 3.03 14.23
C VAL A 2 -24.04 2.86 12.85
N SER A 3 -24.51 3.98 12.29
CA SER A 3 -25.11 4.07 10.98
C SER A 3 -24.04 3.82 9.91
N ASN A 4 -23.99 2.59 9.38
CA ASN A 4 -23.24 2.30 8.16
C ASN A 4 -23.97 2.94 6.98
N ARG A 5 -23.65 4.21 6.68
CA ARG A 5 -23.89 4.78 5.35
C ARG A 5 -22.96 4.08 4.38
N PHE A 6 -23.43 2.97 3.84
CA PHE A 6 -22.95 2.48 2.56
C PHE A 6 -23.12 3.62 1.55
N LEU A 7 -22.01 4.13 1.03
CA LEU A 7 -22.01 4.81 -0.25
C LEU A 7 -22.47 3.78 -1.28
N LYS A 8 -23.78 3.77 -1.57
CA LYS A 8 -24.32 3.12 -2.77
C LYS A 8 -23.66 3.84 -3.95
N MET A 9 -22.59 3.25 -4.47
CA MET A 9 -22.08 3.61 -5.78
C MET A 9 -23.11 3.09 -6.78
N SER A 10 -24.10 3.94 -7.07
CA SER A 10 -25.13 3.72 -8.06
C SER A 10 -24.45 3.29 -9.36
N SER A 11 -24.69 2.04 -9.76
CA SER A 11 -24.20 1.39 -10.97
C SER A 11 -24.89 1.92 -12.25
N SER A 12 -25.17 3.23 -12.31
CA SER A 12 -25.86 3.86 -13.43
C SER A 12 -25.26 5.24 -13.77
N TRP A 13 -23.94 5.36 -13.68
CA TRP A 13 -23.23 6.42 -14.40
C TRP A 13 -22.52 5.77 -15.58
N SER A 14 -23.30 5.39 -16.60
CA SER A 14 -22.78 5.57 -17.95
C SER A 14 -22.34 7.03 -18.01
N LEU A 15 -21.04 7.29 -18.21
CA LEU A 15 -20.54 8.64 -18.48
C LEU A 15 -21.12 9.04 -19.85
N LYS A 16 -22.40 9.43 -19.86
CA LYS A 16 -23.11 10.00 -21.02
C LYS A 16 -22.42 11.25 -21.57
N TRP A 17 -21.38 11.77 -20.90
CA TRP A 17 -20.72 13.02 -21.22
C TRP A 17 -19.47 12.86 -22.09
N ALA A 18 -18.80 11.71 -22.10
CA ALA A 18 -17.69 11.48 -23.03
C ALA A 18 -18.24 11.09 -24.41
N ARG A 19 -18.95 12.03 -25.05
CA ARG A 19 -19.58 11.83 -26.37
C ARG A 19 -18.54 11.84 -27.51
N ALA A 20 -17.42 12.53 -27.30
CA ALA A 20 -16.30 12.63 -28.25
C ALA A 20 -15.07 13.25 -27.56
N PHE A 21 -13.90 13.10 -28.18
CA PHE A 21 -12.74 13.93 -27.86
C PHE A 21 -12.97 15.37 -28.35
N CYS A 22 -12.42 16.35 -27.61
CA CYS A 22 -12.46 17.77 -27.99
C CYS A 22 -11.92 17.98 -29.40
N GLN A 23 -12.63 18.78 -30.19
CA GLN A 23 -12.19 19.23 -31.51
C GLN A 23 -11.34 20.50 -31.37
N GLU A 24 -10.70 20.94 -32.45
CA GLU A 24 -9.78 22.09 -32.41
C GLU A 24 -10.51 23.38 -31.99
N GLU A 25 -11.77 23.52 -32.37
CA GLU A 25 -12.62 24.68 -32.07
C GLU A 25 -13.02 24.76 -30.58
N GLU A 26 -12.98 23.63 -29.87
CA GLU A 26 -13.36 23.50 -28.46
C GLU A 26 -12.13 23.38 -27.55
N HIS A 27 -10.93 23.33 -28.12
CA HIS A 27 -9.70 23.07 -27.41
C HIS A 27 -9.03 24.37 -26.93
N ASN A 28 -8.70 24.43 -25.64
CA ASN A 28 -7.87 25.50 -25.11
C ASN A 28 -6.38 25.16 -25.27
N ALA A 29 -5.78 25.62 -26.37
CA ALA A 29 -4.37 25.40 -26.70
C ALA A 29 -3.40 26.09 -25.72
N GLU A 30 -3.85 27.13 -25.01
CA GLU A 30 -3.02 27.90 -24.06
C GLU A 30 -3.03 27.31 -22.64
N ALA A 31 -3.85 26.29 -22.38
CA ALA A 31 -3.92 25.68 -21.06
C ALA A 31 -2.57 25.02 -20.69
N PRO A 32 -2.04 25.24 -19.47
CA PRO A 32 -0.77 24.66 -19.03
C PRO A 32 -0.95 23.21 -18.58
N ASN A 33 -1.20 22.31 -19.54
CA ASN A 33 -1.36 20.88 -19.31
C ASN A 33 -0.35 20.07 -20.13
N GLU A 34 -0.06 18.84 -19.68
CA GLU A 34 0.94 17.99 -20.34
C GLU A 34 0.58 17.63 -21.78
N HIS A 35 -0.71 17.55 -22.12
CA HIS A 35 -1.14 17.25 -23.48
C HIS A 35 -0.71 18.37 -24.44
N ASN A 36 -0.94 19.63 -24.08
CA ASN A 36 -0.53 20.78 -24.89
C ASN A 36 0.99 20.87 -25.03
N GLU A 37 1.72 20.58 -23.95
CA GLU A 37 3.19 20.55 -23.98
C GLU A 37 3.72 19.48 -24.95
N LYS A 38 3.17 18.27 -24.89
CA LYS A 38 3.65 17.12 -25.69
C LYS A 38 3.11 17.12 -27.12
N CYS A 39 1.93 17.69 -27.36
CA CYS A 39 1.23 17.67 -28.63
C CYS A 39 1.16 19.05 -29.30
N SER A 40 2.00 20.00 -28.87
CA SER A 40 2.11 21.35 -29.45
C SER A 40 0.78 22.11 -29.48
N GLY A 41 -0.01 21.99 -28.40
CA GLY A 41 -1.28 22.69 -28.23
C GLY A 41 -2.42 22.22 -29.14
N LYS A 42 -2.29 21.06 -29.81
CA LYS A 42 -3.33 20.52 -30.70
C LYS A 42 -4.39 19.75 -29.93
N ALA A 43 -5.64 19.78 -30.40
CA ALA A 43 -6.71 19.01 -29.77
C ALA A 43 -6.47 17.48 -29.81
N THR A 44 -6.90 16.77 -28.77
CA THR A 44 -6.76 15.31 -28.67
C THR A 44 -7.36 14.57 -29.87
N ARG A 45 -8.47 15.07 -30.43
CA ARG A 45 -9.07 14.48 -31.64
C ARG A 45 -8.16 14.60 -32.86
N THR A 46 -7.52 15.74 -33.05
CA THR A 46 -6.57 15.98 -34.15
C THR A 46 -5.38 15.02 -34.06
N VAL A 47 -4.78 14.93 -32.87
CA VAL A 47 -3.65 14.03 -32.59
C VAL A 47 -4.02 12.57 -32.89
N ILE A 48 -5.16 12.08 -32.39
CA ILE A 48 -5.56 10.68 -32.54
C ILE A 48 -6.03 10.36 -33.95
N PHE A 49 -6.94 11.15 -34.52
CA PHE A 49 -7.64 10.78 -35.76
C PHE A 49 -6.99 11.28 -37.05
N GLN A 50 -6.10 12.27 -36.98
CA GLN A 50 -5.50 12.89 -38.17
C GLN A 50 -3.99 12.72 -38.26
N GLU A 51 -3.28 12.80 -37.13
CA GLU A 51 -1.80 12.79 -37.09
C GLU A 51 -1.19 11.46 -36.63
N SER A 52 -1.94 10.64 -35.88
CA SER A 52 -1.47 9.33 -35.45
C SER A 52 -1.11 8.44 -36.64
N VAL A 53 -0.07 7.62 -36.46
CA VAL A 53 0.28 6.52 -37.39
C VAL A 53 -0.89 5.56 -37.62
N ASP A 54 -1.80 5.47 -36.66
CA ASP A 54 -2.99 4.61 -36.70
C ASP A 54 -4.19 5.26 -37.39
N ARG A 55 -4.10 6.52 -37.88
CA ARG A 55 -5.24 7.26 -38.45
C ARG A 55 -6.04 6.48 -39.49
N HIS A 56 -5.35 5.73 -40.36
CA HIS A 56 -5.99 4.95 -41.42
C HIS A 56 -6.67 3.68 -40.89
N ALA A 57 -6.17 3.11 -39.80
CA ALA A 57 -6.81 1.99 -39.10
C ALA A 57 -8.07 2.49 -38.37
N LEU A 58 -8.01 3.66 -37.74
CA LEU A 58 -9.15 4.28 -37.06
C LEU A 58 -10.33 4.56 -38.00
N LEU A 59 -10.08 4.96 -39.26
CA LEU A 59 -11.13 5.12 -40.28
C LEU A 59 -11.84 3.82 -40.65
N LYS A 60 -11.20 2.67 -40.41
CA LYS A 60 -11.72 1.33 -40.73
C LYS A 60 -12.33 0.63 -39.50
N LEU A 61 -12.19 1.21 -38.31
CA LEU A 61 -12.80 0.65 -37.10
C LEU A 61 -14.31 0.71 -37.25
N LYS A 62 -14.94 -0.47 -37.23
CA LYS A 62 -16.38 -0.57 -37.14
C LYS A 62 -16.79 -0.17 -35.73
N HIS A 63 -17.86 0.62 -35.62
CA HIS A 63 -18.47 0.89 -34.33
C HIS A 63 -18.79 -0.45 -33.66
N LEU A 64 -18.51 -0.57 -32.36
CA LEU A 64 -18.92 -1.73 -31.58
C LEU A 64 -20.44 -1.90 -31.77
N GLN A 65 -20.83 -3.02 -32.38
CA GLN A 65 -22.24 -3.31 -32.70
C GLN A 65 -23.06 -3.64 -31.46
N SER A 66 -22.39 -3.97 -30.36
CA SER A 66 -22.99 -4.29 -29.07
C SER A 66 -22.33 -3.48 -27.96
N THR A 67 -23.09 -3.19 -26.92
CA THR A 67 -22.54 -2.63 -25.68
C THR A 67 -21.52 -3.63 -25.10
N PRO A 68 -20.31 -3.19 -24.72
CA PRO A 68 -19.38 -4.03 -24.00
C PRO A 68 -20.05 -4.60 -22.73
N PRO A 69 -19.72 -5.84 -22.32
CA PRO A 69 -20.21 -6.36 -21.06
C PRO A 69 -19.81 -5.44 -19.91
N ALA A 70 -20.66 -5.33 -18.90
CA ALA A 70 -20.36 -4.52 -17.73
C ALA A 70 -19.04 -4.99 -17.09
N PRO A 71 -18.10 -4.07 -16.77
CA PRO A 71 -16.84 -4.47 -16.18
C PRO A 71 -17.09 -5.13 -14.83
N THR A 72 -16.47 -6.28 -14.59
CA THR A 72 -16.49 -6.92 -13.29
C THR A 72 -15.28 -6.45 -12.51
N PHE A 73 -15.49 -5.79 -11.38
CA PHE A 73 -14.40 -5.38 -10.49
C PHE A 73 -14.54 -6.11 -9.15
N LYS A 74 -13.42 -6.60 -8.64
CA LYS A 74 -13.32 -7.15 -7.28
C LYS A 74 -12.70 -6.09 -6.40
N VAL A 75 -13.47 -5.51 -5.49
CA VAL A 75 -12.94 -4.60 -4.47
C VAL A 75 -12.37 -5.45 -3.33
N ILE A 76 -11.06 -5.37 -3.13
CA ILE A 76 -10.39 -5.97 -1.98
C ILE A 76 -10.29 -4.89 -0.91
N GLN A 77 -11.06 -5.00 0.16
CA GLN A 77 -10.90 -4.14 1.32
C GLN A 77 -9.72 -4.64 2.15
N ARG A 78 -8.89 -3.71 2.61
CA ARG A 78 -7.74 -4.05 3.43
C ARG A 78 -8.21 -4.46 4.82
N GLY A 79 -7.89 -5.69 5.23
CA GLY A 79 -8.08 -6.13 6.61
C GLY A 79 -7.10 -5.47 7.59
N PRO A 80 -7.20 -5.81 8.89
CA PRO A 80 -6.25 -5.36 9.90
C PRO A 80 -4.83 -5.71 9.47
N ARG A 81 -3.92 -4.74 9.56
CA ARG A 81 -2.50 -4.95 9.22
C ARG A 81 -1.82 -5.65 10.39
N VAL A 82 -1.11 -6.73 10.10
CA VAL A 82 -0.19 -7.38 11.03
C VAL A 82 1.25 -7.05 10.62
N VAL A 83 2.04 -6.52 11.55
CA VAL A 83 3.42 -6.08 11.34
C VAL A 83 4.36 -6.92 12.21
N GLY A 84 5.33 -7.59 11.58
CA GLY A 84 6.42 -8.26 12.29
C GLY A 84 7.65 -7.36 12.37
N LEU A 85 7.99 -6.88 13.57
CA LEU A 85 9.21 -6.13 13.82
C LEU A 85 10.35 -7.10 14.17
N ILE A 86 11.22 -7.37 13.20
CA ILE A 86 12.37 -8.29 13.35
C ILE A 86 13.65 -7.45 13.50
N VAL A 87 14.33 -7.60 14.63
CA VAL A 87 15.34 -6.66 15.12
C VAL A 87 16.69 -7.36 15.28
N ASP A 88 17.73 -6.85 14.61
CA ASP A 88 19.11 -7.36 14.75
C ASP A 88 19.69 -6.96 16.12
N VAL A 89 20.16 -7.94 16.88
CA VAL A 89 20.87 -7.78 18.16
C VAL A 89 22.23 -8.46 18.15
N SER A 90 22.81 -8.72 16.97
CA SER A 90 24.15 -9.27 16.79
C SER A 90 25.23 -8.36 17.37
N ILE A 91 26.42 -8.90 17.60
CA ILE A 91 27.54 -8.15 18.20
C ILE A 91 27.88 -6.85 17.45
N SER A 92 27.61 -6.79 16.14
CA SER A 92 27.80 -5.61 15.30
C SER A 92 26.91 -4.42 15.67
N MET A 93 25.86 -4.68 16.47
CA MET A 93 24.90 -3.71 16.97
C MET A 93 25.29 -3.13 18.34
N ARG A 94 26.39 -3.58 18.97
CA ARG A 94 26.84 -3.07 20.26
C ARG A 94 27.14 -1.57 20.24
N GLY A 95 27.12 -0.95 21.43
CA GLY A 95 27.40 0.46 21.62
C GLY A 95 26.26 1.34 21.06
N PRO A 96 26.55 2.46 20.39
CA PRO A 96 25.53 3.42 19.98
C PRO A 96 24.46 2.86 19.03
N ARG A 97 24.75 1.78 18.30
CA ARG A 97 23.83 1.21 17.29
C ARG A 97 22.56 0.61 17.91
N ILE A 98 22.68 -0.11 19.03
CA ILE A 98 21.49 -0.69 19.70
C ILE A 98 20.62 0.41 20.31
N GLU A 99 21.22 1.51 20.79
CA GLU A 99 20.47 2.66 21.29
C GLU A 99 19.73 3.40 20.18
N LEU A 100 20.38 3.59 19.02
CA LEU A 100 19.74 4.16 17.83
C LEU A 100 18.59 3.28 17.34
N LEU A 101 18.80 1.96 17.36
CA LEU A 101 17.74 0.99 17.04
C LEU A 101 16.55 1.13 17.97
N GLN A 102 16.77 1.25 19.29
CA GLN A 102 15.69 1.43 20.26
C GLN A 102 14.91 2.73 20.00
N LYS A 103 15.62 3.83 19.72
CA LYS A 103 15.00 5.12 19.41
C LYS A 103 14.15 5.03 18.13
N ALA A 104 14.70 4.45 17.07
CA ALA A 104 13.99 4.27 15.81
C ALA A 104 12.76 3.36 15.96
N ALA A 105 12.90 2.23 16.65
CA ALA A 105 11.79 1.33 16.94
C ALA A 105 10.72 1.99 17.82
N THR A 106 11.13 2.82 18.79
CA THR A 106 10.20 3.59 19.64
C THR A 106 9.39 4.59 18.81
N VAL A 107 10.05 5.34 17.91
CA VAL A 107 9.37 6.27 17.00
C VAL A 107 8.41 5.52 16.08
N PHE A 108 8.84 4.41 15.52
CA PHE A 108 8.00 3.56 14.67
C PHE A 108 6.74 3.07 15.40
N LEU A 109 6.91 2.53 16.60
CA LEU A 109 5.82 2.05 17.44
C LEU A 109 4.91 3.16 17.98
N LYS A 110 5.39 4.40 18.14
CA LYS A 110 4.56 5.52 18.64
C LYS A 110 3.86 6.30 17.54
N GLN A 111 4.52 6.54 16.41
CA GLN A 111 4.10 7.54 15.43
C GLN A 111 3.68 6.94 14.10
N ILE A 112 4.21 5.77 13.73
CA ILE A 112 4.02 5.20 12.39
C ILE A 112 2.93 4.12 12.39
N ILE A 113 2.92 3.26 13.41
CA ILE A 113 1.88 2.24 13.53
C ILE A 113 0.56 2.89 13.94
N GLU A 114 -0.48 2.66 13.14
CA GLU A 114 -1.84 3.16 13.40
C GLU A 114 -2.51 2.32 14.50
N GLU A 115 -3.55 2.85 15.13
CA GLU A 115 -4.40 2.05 16.02
C GLU A 115 -5.14 0.95 15.26
N GLN A 116 -5.58 -0.08 15.98
CA GLN A 116 -6.22 -1.28 15.43
C GLN A 116 -5.32 -2.11 14.49
N GLN A 117 -4.01 -1.87 14.52
CA GLN A 117 -3.01 -2.72 13.90
C GLN A 117 -2.40 -3.68 14.92
N PHE A 118 -1.81 -4.75 14.40
CA PHE A 118 -1.21 -5.81 15.19
C PHE A 118 0.30 -5.80 15.02
N VAL A 119 1.05 -5.91 16.11
CA VAL A 119 2.53 -5.93 16.08
C VAL A 119 3.07 -7.14 16.81
N ALA A 120 3.95 -7.90 16.16
CA ALA A 120 4.81 -8.89 16.79
C ALA A 120 6.25 -8.36 16.86
N LEU A 121 6.96 -8.68 17.94
CA LEU A 121 8.35 -8.24 18.16
C LEU A 121 9.28 -9.45 18.28
N VAL A 122 10.27 -9.51 17.41
CA VAL A 122 11.26 -10.59 17.32
C VAL A 122 12.65 -10.00 17.28
N THR A 123 13.59 -10.61 18.00
CA THR A 123 15.02 -10.30 17.89
C THR A 123 15.77 -11.46 17.26
N PHE A 124 16.90 -11.16 16.62
CA PHE A 124 17.79 -12.19 16.10
C PHE A 124 19.26 -11.82 16.25
N SER A 125 20.07 -12.85 16.50
CA SER A 125 21.53 -12.83 16.46
C SER A 125 21.98 -14.19 15.91
N THR A 126 22.77 -14.97 16.66
CA THR A 126 22.98 -16.40 16.39
C THR A 126 21.65 -17.15 16.46
N GLU A 127 20.86 -16.85 17.50
CA GLU A 127 19.51 -17.38 17.72
C GLU A 127 18.48 -16.26 17.61
N ALA A 128 17.22 -16.63 17.40
CA ALA A 128 16.11 -15.69 17.34
C ALA A 128 15.08 -15.96 18.45
N GLN A 129 14.49 -14.88 18.96
CA GLN A 129 13.54 -14.92 20.07
C GLN A 129 12.34 -14.03 19.80
N ILE A 130 11.15 -14.52 20.17
CA ILE A 130 9.92 -13.74 20.13
C ILE A 130 9.81 -13.00 21.47
N LEU A 131 9.99 -11.69 21.47
CA LEU A 131 9.86 -10.86 22.67
C LEU A 131 8.40 -10.48 22.94
N SER A 132 7.61 -10.34 21.88
CA SER A 132 6.16 -10.19 21.98
C SER A 132 5.49 -10.96 20.86
N GLN A 133 4.48 -11.76 21.24
CA GLN A 133 3.50 -12.26 20.28
C GLN A 133 2.71 -11.09 19.69
N ILE A 134 1.86 -11.38 18.70
CA ILE A 134 0.96 -10.39 18.13
C ILE A 134 0.21 -9.64 19.24
N THR A 135 0.39 -8.33 19.27
CA THR A 135 -0.20 -7.41 20.24
C THR A 135 -1.00 -6.37 19.47
N LEU A 136 -2.28 -6.19 19.84
CA LEU A 136 -3.12 -5.14 19.29
C LEU A 136 -2.62 -3.77 19.78
N ILE A 137 -2.54 -2.81 18.87
CA ILE A 137 -2.26 -1.41 19.18
C ILE A 137 -3.58 -0.70 19.41
N ASP A 138 -3.92 -0.51 20.67
CA ASP A 138 -5.19 0.07 21.15
C ASP A 138 -5.00 1.34 22.00
N GLY A 139 -3.81 1.94 21.94
CA GLY A 139 -3.50 3.20 22.61
C GLY A 139 -2.07 3.27 23.13
N PRO A 140 -1.76 4.24 24.02
CA PRO A 140 -0.42 4.43 24.57
C PRO A 140 0.10 3.23 25.36
N ALA A 141 -0.75 2.56 26.13
CA ALA A 141 -0.34 1.46 27.02
C ALA A 141 0.19 0.24 26.24
N SER A 142 -0.49 -0.16 25.15
CA SER A 142 -0.03 -1.27 24.30
C SER A 142 1.27 -0.92 23.56
N ARG A 143 1.45 0.35 23.16
CA ARG A 143 2.70 0.84 22.57
C ARG A 143 3.84 0.81 23.58
N ASP A 144 3.64 1.35 24.79
CA ASP A 144 4.66 1.38 25.83
C ASP A 144 5.05 -0.04 26.29
N ASN A 145 4.11 -0.98 26.32
CA ASN A 145 4.40 -2.40 26.57
C ASN A 145 5.38 -2.99 25.52
N LEU A 146 5.18 -2.72 24.23
CA LEU A 146 6.10 -3.18 23.19
C LEU A 146 7.47 -2.48 23.28
N ILE A 147 7.48 -1.18 23.60
CA ILE A 147 8.71 -0.39 23.76
C ILE A 147 9.55 -0.91 24.92
N ASN A 148 8.92 -1.25 26.04
CA ASN A 148 9.60 -1.81 27.21
C ASN A 148 10.26 -3.16 26.94
N LYS A 149 9.81 -3.86 25.90
CA LYS A 149 10.38 -5.14 25.44
C LYS A 149 11.49 -4.97 24.40
N LEU A 150 11.81 -3.75 23.96
CA LEU A 150 12.89 -3.55 22.99
C LEU A 150 14.24 -4.00 23.56
N PRO A 151 15.11 -4.62 22.74
CA PRO A 151 16.38 -5.17 23.21
C PRO A 151 17.35 -4.08 23.65
N LYS A 152 17.96 -4.29 24.82
CA LYS A 152 18.94 -3.36 25.42
C LYS A 152 20.39 -3.72 25.14
N THR A 153 20.63 -4.96 24.76
CA THR A 153 21.97 -5.53 24.64
C THR A 153 22.10 -6.25 23.31
N ALA A 154 23.33 -6.26 22.79
CA ALA A 154 23.69 -6.94 21.57
C ALA A 154 24.78 -7.98 21.84
N ALA A 155 24.62 -9.18 21.30
CA ALA A 155 25.54 -10.31 21.45
C ALA A 155 25.33 -11.33 20.33
N GLY A 156 26.26 -12.28 20.20
CA GLY A 156 26.17 -13.34 19.19
C GLY A 156 26.52 -12.88 17.77
N PHE A 157 26.42 -13.81 16.83
CA PHE A 157 26.63 -13.58 15.40
C PHE A 157 25.34 -13.07 14.75
N THR A 158 25.33 -12.99 13.42
CA THR A 158 24.17 -12.54 12.65
C THR A 158 23.60 -13.71 11.86
N TYR A 159 22.37 -14.13 12.17
CA TYR A 159 21.66 -15.14 11.39
C TYR A 159 20.20 -14.72 11.14
N ILE A 160 20.00 -13.98 10.06
CA ILE A 160 18.69 -13.40 9.71
C ILE A 160 17.62 -14.46 9.40
N CYS A 161 17.99 -15.64 8.89
CA CYS A 161 17.02 -16.70 8.59
C CYS A 161 16.30 -17.19 9.85
N ASN A 162 17.00 -17.24 11.00
CA ASN A 162 16.37 -17.54 12.28
C ASN A 162 15.36 -16.45 12.67
N GLY A 163 15.71 -15.18 12.43
CA GLY A 163 14.81 -14.04 12.62
C GLY A 163 13.53 -14.16 11.79
N PHE A 164 13.64 -14.44 10.49
CA PHE A 164 12.47 -14.63 9.63
C PHE A 164 11.62 -15.83 10.05
N ARG A 165 12.25 -16.98 10.34
CA ARG A 165 11.53 -18.18 10.80
C ARG A 165 10.71 -17.90 12.06
N LYS A 166 11.30 -17.21 13.05
CA LYS A 166 10.60 -16.80 14.28
C LYS A 166 9.57 -15.70 14.03
N GLY A 167 9.83 -14.78 13.10
CA GLY A 167 8.86 -13.80 12.63
C GLY A 167 7.60 -14.46 12.09
N PHE A 168 7.73 -15.42 11.17
CA PHE A 168 6.59 -16.18 10.66
C PHE A 168 5.90 -17.01 11.75
N GLU A 169 6.63 -17.60 12.69
CA GLU A 169 6.04 -18.29 13.85
C GLU A 169 5.20 -17.35 14.72
N ALA A 170 5.69 -16.13 14.99
CA ALA A 170 4.95 -15.12 15.74
C ALA A 170 3.70 -14.65 15.01
N LEU A 171 3.76 -14.57 13.68
CA LEU A 171 2.64 -14.15 12.84
C LEU A 171 1.57 -15.26 12.67
N ARG A 172 1.99 -16.52 12.57
CA ARG A 172 1.11 -17.68 12.38
C ARG A 172 0.16 -17.98 13.54
N LYS A 173 0.42 -17.47 14.75
CA LYS A 173 -0.52 -17.64 15.87
C LYS A 173 -1.88 -16.97 15.64
N ASP A 174 -2.02 -16.15 14.60
CA ASP A 174 -3.28 -15.54 14.13
C ASP A 174 -3.95 -16.31 12.97
N ASP A 175 -3.41 -17.47 12.55
CA ASP A 175 -4.00 -18.34 11.51
C ASP A 175 -5.38 -18.92 11.91
N LYS A 176 -5.92 -18.56 13.08
CA LYS A 176 -7.33 -18.85 13.44
C LYS A 176 -8.33 -17.85 12.84
N THR A 177 -7.86 -16.79 12.17
CA THR A 177 -8.73 -15.67 11.79
C THR A 177 -8.68 -15.26 10.32
N ILE A 178 -7.91 -15.95 9.47
CA ILE A 178 -7.85 -15.64 8.03
C ILE A 178 -7.90 -16.93 7.20
N GLY A 179 -9.12 -17.31 6.77
CA GLY A 179 -9.33 -18.14 5.59
C GLY A 179 -10.21 -19.38 5.78
N ASP A 180 -11.52 -19.16 5.87
CA ASP A 180 -12.52 -19.83 5.01
C ASP A 180 -13.31 -18.73 4.29
#